data_AF-A0A956GYG8-F1
#
_entry.id   AF-A0A956GYG8-F1
#
_cell.length_a   1.000
_cell.length_b   1.000
_cell.length_c   1.000
_cell.angle_alpha   90.00
_cell.angle_beta   90.00
_cell.angle_gamma   90.00
#
_symmetry.space_group_name_H-M   'P 1'
#
loop_
_entity.id
_entity.type
_entity.pdbx_description
1 polymer ?
#
loop_
_entity_poly.entity_id
_entity_poly.type
_entity_poly.pdbx_seq_one_letter_code
_entity_poly.pdbx_strand_id
1 'polypeptide(L)'
;MSTRVVLCSFTLAILCACKPEGTTESPDTAPAVVVEDQGTPTSTPPADEGGDGGPLSCERPADFGPVVVSAEQYAHRLAAGATKFSEVASTKEQPLEECGIRAGIERMAALTCDDGSSPFKSLQEAHSSRAGNVGGGGRCGSIIDLYQAKCPEATYDIYIDGYICADPQMFE
;
A
#
# COMPACT_ATOMS: atom_id res chain seq x y z
N MET A 1 -22.30 -9.05 56.19
CA MET A 1 -20.88 -8.77 55.88
C MET A 1 -20.86 -7.66 54.85
N SER A 2 -20.30 -6.51 55.22
CA SER A 2 -20.48 -5.23 54.54
C SER A 2 -19.28 -4.95 53.64
N THR A 3 -19.48 -4.96 52.32
CA THR A 3 -18.43 -4.70 51.32
C THR A 3 -18.44 -3.22 50.98
N ARG A 4 -17.42 -2.48 51.45
CA ARG A 4 -17.22 -1.07 51.14
C ARG A 4 -16.63 -0.93 49.74
N VAL A 5 -17.32 -0.19 48.87
CA VAL A 5 -16.84 0.27 47.57
C VAL A 5 -16.01 1.52 47.80
N VAL A 6 -14.72 1.47 47.44
CA VAL A 6 -13.82 2.64 47.45
C VAL A 6 -13.84 3.25 46.06
N LEU A 7 -14.57 4.36 45.90
CA LEU A 7 -14.42 5.24 44.74
C LEU A 7 -13.08 5.98 44.86
N CYS A 8 -12.16 5.74 43.93
CA CYS A 8 -10.96 6.54 43.77
C CYS A 8 -11.22 7.57 42.65
N SER A 9 -11.59 8.79 43.04
CA SER A 9 -11.64 9.95 42.14
C SER A 9 -10.22 10.34 41.76
N PHE A 10 -9.81 10.07 40.52
CA PHE A 10 -8.61 10.65 39.94
C PHE A 10 -8.97 11.90 39.15
N THR A 11 -8.88 13.04 39.82
CA THR A 11 -8.86 14.37 39.20
C THR A 11 -7.45 14.61 38.66
N LEU A 12 -7.21 14.34 37.36
CA LEU A 12 -5.94 14.70 36.72
C LEU A 12 -6.08 16.08 36.08
N ALA A 13 -5.55 17.09 36.78
CA ALA A 13 -5.50 18.47 36.32
C ALA A 13 -4.35 18.69 35.32
N ILE A 14 -4.74 19.34 34.22
CA ILE A 14 -4.01 20.07 33.19
C ILE A 14 -2.64 20.61 33.62
N LEU A 15 -1.61 20.34 32.81
CA LEU A 15 -0.49 21.25 32.57
C LEU A 15 -0.14 21.25 31.08
N CYS A 16 -0.79 22.14 30.33
CA CYS A 16 -0.31 22.60 29.03
C CYS A 16 1.00 23.38 29.23
N ALA A 17 2.13 22.79 28.88
CA ALA A 17 3.38 23.52 28.72
C ALA A 17 3.62 23.76 27.22
N CYS A 18 3.20 24.94 26.73
CA CYS A 18 3.68 25.48 25.48
C CYS A 18 5.19 25.78 25.64
N LYS A 19 6.04 25.14 24.84
CA LYS A 19 7.47 25.45 24.76
C LYS A 19 7.77 26.13 23.41
N PRO A 20 8.53 27.24 23.39
CA PRO A 20 8.66 28.11 22.24
C PRO A 20 9.66 27.58 21.20
N GLU A 21 9.49 28.17 20.01
CA GLU A 21 10.23 28.00 18.76
C GLU A 21 11.74 28.14 18.93
N GLY A 22 12.47 27.18 18.38
CA GLY A 22 13.92 27.22 18.21
C GLY A 22 14.26 27.12 16.73
N THR A 23 14.46 28.28 16.10
CA THR A 23 15.10 28.42 14.80
C THR A 23 16.56 27.99 14.93
N THR A 24 17.02 27.08 14.08
CA THR A 24 18.45 26.91 13.79
C THR A 24 18.60 26.62 12.31
N GLU A 25 18.86 27.69 11.56
CA GLU A 25 19.50 27.61 10.24
C GLU A 25 20.87 26.94 10.40
N SER A 26 21.17 25.98 9.54
CA SER A 26 22.52 25.51 9.30
C SER A 26 22.67 25.26 7.80
N PRO A 27 23.46 26.09 7.08
CA PRO A 27 23.81 25.82 5.70
C PRO A 27 25.17 25.12 5.68
N ASP A 28 25.19 23.79 5.70
CA ASP A 28 26.39 23.04 5.36
C ASP A 28 26.31 22.58 3.90
N THR A 29 27.07 23.30 3.09
CA THR A 29 27.34 23.00 1.69
C THR A 29 28.25 21.78 1.64
N ALA A 30 27.70 20.61 1.30
CA ALA A 30 28.49 19.43 1.00
C ALA A 30 29.14 19.57 -0.39
N PRO A 31 30.41 19.14 -0.56
CA PRO A 31 31.07 19.13 -1.85
C PRO A 31 30.46 18.09 -2.80
N ALA A 32 30.30 18.47 -4.07
CA ALA A 32 29.91 17.59 -5.15
C ALA A 32 30.92 16.45 -5.31
N VAL A 33 30.52 15.24 -4.92
CA VAL A 33 31.24 14.01 -5.28
C VAL A 33 30.83 13.65 -6.70
N VAL A 34 31.77 13.80 -7.62
CA VAL A 34 31.67 13.29 -8.99
C VAL A 34 31.82 11.78 -8.90
N VAL A 35 30.70 11.04 -8.99
CA VAL A 35 30.72 9.59 -9.13
C VAL A 35 30.84 9.29 -10.62
N GLU A 36 31.98 8.71 -11.00
CA GLU A 36 32.20 8.17 -12.33
C GLU A 36 31.18 7.07 -12.64
N ASP A 37 30.53 7.23 -13.78
CA ASP A 37 29.58 6.34 -14.44
C ASP A 37 30.21 4.97 -14.72
N GLN A 38 29.94 3.98 -13.85
CA GLN A 38 30.24 2.59 -14.15
C GLN A 38 29.07 1.97 -14.90
N GLY A 39 29.26 1.94 -16.22
CA GLY A 39 28.52 1.22 -17.25
C GLY A 39 27.37 0.33 -16.77
N THR A 40 26.16 0.75 -17.11
CA THR A 40 24.95 -0.05 -17.02
C THR A 40 25.11 -1.32 -17.86
N PRO A 41 25.01 -2.54 -17.29
CA PRO A 41 24.81 -3.73 -18.10
C PRO A 41 23.46 -3.61 -18.78
N THR A 42 23.46 -3.46 -20.10
CA THR A 42 22.27 -3.60 -20.95
C THR A 42 21.81 -5.05 -20.89
N SER A 43 21.11 -5.42 -19.81
CA SER A 43 20.24 -6.58 -19.82
C SER A 43 19.04 -6.21 -20.69
N THR A 44 19.10 -6.59 -21.96
CA THR A 44 17.93 -6.63 -22.83
C THR A 44 16.86 -7.48 -22.13
N PRO A 45 15.71 -6.92 -21.72
CA PRO A 45 14.62 -7.71 -21.19
C PRO A 45 14.24 -8.77 -22.24
N PRO A 46 13.93 -10.01 -21.84
CA PRO A 46 13.37 -10.98 -22.78
C PRO A 46 12.18 -10.32 -23.48
N ALA A 47 12.14 -10.42 -24.80
CA ALA A 47 11.02 -9.97 -25.59
C ALA A 47 9.76 -10.63 -25.03
N ASP A 48 8.93 -9.80 -24.41
CA ASP A 48 7.59 -10.14 -23.99
C ASP A 48 6.85 -10.50 -25.28
N GLU A 49 6.64 -11.80 -25.53
CA GLU A 49 5.71 -12.26 -26.56
C GLU A 49 4.31 -11.98 -26.02
N GLY A 50 3.98 -10.69 -26.04
CA GLY A 50 2.79 -10.13 -25.41
C GLY A 50 1.55 -10.79 -25.96
N GLY A 51 0.78 -11.37 -25.05
CA GLY A 51 -0.62 -11.63 -25.33
C GLY A 51 -1.29 -10.33 -25.76
N ASP A 52 -2.26 -10.49 -26.64
CA ASP A 52 -3.07 -9.47 -27.31
C ASP A 52 -4.01 -8.74 -26.31
N GLY A 53 -3.51 -8.44 -25.12
CA GLY A 53 -4.15 -7.58 -24.14
C GLY A 53 -4.02 -6.14 -24.62
N GLY A 54 -4.85 -5.78 -25.61
CA GLY A 54 -4.95 -4.43 -26.15
C GLY A 54 -5.03 -3.34 -25.06
N PRO A 55 -4.92 -2.05 -25.44
CA PRO A 55 -4.86 -0.95 -24.49
C PRO A 55 -5.99 -1.05 -23.45
N LEU A 56 -5.63 -0.91 -22.17
CA LEU A 56 -6.57 -0.90 -21.06
C LEU A 56 -7.63 0.19 -21.28
N SER A 57 -8.90 -0.20 -21.42
CA SER A 57 -10.01 0.76 -21.39
C SER A 57 -10.33 1.08 -19.94
N CYS A 58 -10.24 2.36 -19.57
CA CYS A 58 -10.65 2.84 -18.24
C CYS A 58 -12.15 3.20 -18.17
N GLU A 59 -12.94 2.74 -19.14
CA GLU A 59 -14.38 2.89 -19.12
C GLU A 59 -14.99 2.07 -17.98
N ARG A 60 -15.91 2.71 -17.23
CA ARG A 60 -16.61 2.07 -16.12
C ARG A 60 -18.09 1.94 -16.49
N PRO A 61 -18.72 0.77 -16.26
CA PRO A 61 -20.14 0.56 -16.57
C PRO A 61 -21.10 1.40 -15.69
N ALA A 62 -20.60 1.98 -14.60
CA ALA A 62 -21.27 2.97 -13.77
C ALA A 62 -20.24 4.01 -13.31
N ASP A 63 -20.68 5.22 -12.94
CA ASP A 63 -19.80 6.33 -12.49
C ASP A 63 -18.84 5.94 -11.36
N PHE A 64 -19.12 4.85 -10.64
CA PHE A 64 -18.32 4.32 -9.53
C PHE A 64 -18.04 2.81 -9.63
N GLY A 65 -18.25 2.19 -10.79
CA GLY A 65 -18.02 0.76 -11.01
C GLY A 65 -16.53 0.40 -11.16
N PRO A 66 -16.20 -0.91 -11.12
CA PRO A 66 -14.86 -1.37 -11.44
C PRO A 66 -14.57 -1.21 -12.93
N VAL A 67 -13.31 -1.03 -13.27
CA VAL A 67 -12.76 -1.24 -14.60
C VAL A 67 -12.55 -2.74 -14.76
N VAL A 68 -13.19 -3.32 -15.77
CA VAL A 68 -13.07 -4.75 -16.08
C VAL A 68 -11.92 -4.94 -17.06
N VAL A 69 -10.98 -5.81 -16.70
CA VAL A 69 -9.79 -6.13 -17.49
C VAL A 69 -9.76 -7.60 -17.87
N SER A 70 -8.96 -7.95 -18.89
CA SER A 70 -8.80 -9.35 -19.25
C SER A 70 -8.13 -10.14 -18.12
N ALA A 71 -8.38 -11.45 -18.12
CA ALA A 71 -7.71 -12.43 -17.25
C ALA A 71 -6.20 -12.24 -17.20
N GLU A 72 -5.59 -12.11 -18.38
CA GLU A 72 -4.16 -11.98 -18.58
C GLU A 72 -3.67 -10.65 -18.00
N GLN A 73 -4.34 -9.54 -18.32
CA GLN A 73 -4.00 -8.23 -17.74
C GLN A 73 -4.08 -8.24 -16.21
N TYR A 74 -5.08 -8.91 -15.64
CA TYR A 74 -5.20 -9.05 -14.19
C TYR A 74 -4.09 -9.94 -13.61
N ALA A 75 -3.70 -11.03 -14.28
CA ALA A 75 -2.63 -11.91 -13.84
C ALA A 75 -1.25 -11.22 -13.86
N HIS A 76 -1.04 -10.27 -14.78
CA HIS A 76 0.19 -9.49 -14.93
C HIS A 76 0.21 -8.17 -14.15
N ARG A 77 -0.75 -7.94 -13.24
CA ARG A 77 -0.76 -6.74 -12.39
C ARG A 77 0.46 -6.68 -11.45
N LEU A 78 0.76 -5.47 -10.97
CA LEU A 78 1.89 -5.25 -10.07
C LEU A 78 1.84 -6.24 -8.90
N ALA A 79 2.99 -6.86 -8.63
CA ALA A 79 3.17 -7.74 -7.48
C ALA A 79 2.13 -8.88 -7.39
N ALA A 80 1.53 -9.30 -8.51
CA ALA A 80 0.56 -10.39 -8.54
C ALA A 80 1.07 -11.68 -7.86
N GLY A 81 2.37 -11.96 -7.96
CA GLY A 81 3.04 -13.10 -7.31
C GLY A 81 3.81 -12.79 -6.02
N ALA A 82 3.78 -11.55 -5.51
CA ALA A 82 4.52 -11.20 -4.29
C ALA A 82 3.99 -11.98 -3.09
N THR A 83 4.93 -12.48 -2.29
CA THR A 83 4.66 -13.20 -1.03
C THR A 83 5.13 -12.41 0.19
N LYS A 84 5.98 -11.39 -0.02
CA LYS A 84 6.51 -10.52 1.04
C LYS A 84 6.15 -9.06 0.81
N PHE A 85 6.09 -8.28 1.88
CA PHE A 85 5.85 -6.83 1.77
C PHE A 85 6.97 -6.09 1.02
N SER A 86 8.22 -6.51 1.17
CA SER A 86 9.37 -5.95 0.45
C SER A 86 9.31 -6.13 -1.07
N GLU A 87 8.58 -7.13 -1.55
CA GLU A 87 8.42 -7.45 -2.98
C GLU A 87 7.29 -6.63 -3.65
N VAL A 88 6.40 -6.02 -2.86
CA VAL A 88 5.21 -5.32 -3.40
C VAL A 88 5.59 -4.01 -4.09
N ALA A 89 6.44 -3.20 -3.45
CA ALA A 89 6.92 -1.91 -3.94
C ALA A 89 5.82 -1.01 -4.58
N SER A 90 4.59 -1.07 -4.06
CA SER A 90 3.46 -0.31 -4.60
C SER A 90 3.63 1.19 -4.35
N THR A 91 3.13 2.00 -5.26
CA THR A 91 3.05 3.46 -5.13
C THR A 91 1.64 3.92 -5.47
N LYS A 92 1.35 5.21 -5.29
CA LYS A 92 0.08 5.78 -5.73
C LYS A 92 -0.13 5.63 -7.25
N GLU A 93 0.92 5.78 -8.03
CA GLU A 93 0.90 5.70 -9.50
C GLU A 93 0.87 4.24 -9.99
N GLN A 94 1.42 3.32 -9.19
CA GLN A 94 1.43 1.87 -9.43
C GLN A 94 0.95 1.13 -8.17
N PRO A 95 -0.35 1.18 -7.88
CA PRO A 95 -0.92 0.50 -6.73
C PRO A 95 -1.07 -1.01 -6.99
N LEU A 96 -1.28 -1.78 -5.92
CA LEU A 96 -1.85 -3.12 -6.02
C LEU A 96 -3.27 -3.02 -6.58
N GLU A 97 -3.46 -3.51 -7.78
CA GLU A 97 -4.76 -3.62 -8.42
C GLU A 97 -5.49 -4.83 -7.86
N GLU A 98 -6.65 -4.64 -7.22
CA GLU A 98 -7.46 -5.74 -6.69
C GLU A 98 -8.95 -5.48 -6.90
N CYS A 99 -9.72 -6.56 -7.06
CA CYS A 99 -11.16 -6.46 -7.27
C CYS A 99 -11.89 -6.21 -5.94
N GLY A 100 -11.90 -4.95 -5.52
CA GLY A 100 -12.53 -4.47 -4.29
C GLY A 100 -11.61 -4.52 -3.07
N ILE A 101 -11.98 -3.71 -2.06
CA ILE A 101 -11.22 -3.57 -0.80
C ILE A 101 -10.99 -4.91 -0.11
N ARG A 102 -12.00 -5.79 -0.11
CA ARG A 102 -11.88 -7.09 0.54
C ARG A 102 -10.74 -7.93 -0.05
N ALA A 103 -10.64 -7.99 -1.39
CA ALA A 103 -9.56 -8.72 -2.06
C ALA A 103 -8.19 -8.13 -1.71
N GLY A 104 -8.09 -6.79 -1.67
CA GLY A 104 -6.89 -6.08 -1.20
C GLY A 104 -6.49 -6.43 0.24
N ILE A 105 -7.44 -6.47 1.17
CA ILE A 105 -7.18 -6.86 2.57
C ILE A 105 -6.77 -8.32 2.69
N GLU A 106 -7.44 -9.23 1.97
CA GLU A 106 -7.08 -10.65 1.95
C GLU A 106 -5.68 -10.84 1.38
N ARG A 107 -5.33 -10.09 0.33
CA ARG A 107 -3.98 -10.07 -0.23
C ARG A 107 -2.94 -9.58 0.77
N MET A 108 -3.18 -8.45 1.42
CA MET A 108 -2.29 -7.93 2.46
C MET A 108 -2.09 -8.88 3.63
N ALA A 109 -3.16 -9.54 4.09
CA ALA A 109 -3.09 -10.49 5.20
C ALA A 109 -2.35 -11.79 4.85
N ALA A 110 -2.18 -12.09 3.56
CA ALA A 110 -1.42 -13.24 3.08
C ALA A 110 0.08 -12.97 2.91
N LEU A 111 0.49 -11.70 2.84
CA LEU A 111 1.90 -11.31 2.74
C LEU A 111 2.62 -11.48 4.09
N THR A 112 3.90 -11.80 4.05
CA THR A 112 4.78 -11.85 5.24
C THR A 112 5.83 -10.74 5.24
N CYS A 113 6.38 -10.46 6.40
CA CYS A 113 7.62 -9.70 6.54
C CYS A 113 8.82 -10.51 5.99
N ASP A 114 9.98 -9.86 5.86
CA ASP A 114 11.19 -10.51 5.35
C ASP A 114 11.71 -11.62 6.27
N ASP A 115 11.46 -11.50 7.57
CA ASP A 115 11.78 -12.52 8.59
C ASP A 115 10.76 -13.68 8.64
N GLY A 116 9.72 -13.64 7.80
CA GLY A 116 8.64 -14.63 7.74
C GLY A 116 7.53 -14.43 8.78
N SER A 117 7.59 -13.40 9.62
CA SER A 117 6.50 -13.05 10.52
C SER A 117 5.30 -12.46 9.76
N SER A 118 4.11 -12.55 10.36
CA SER A 118 2.92 -11.88 9.83
C SER A 118 2.67 -10.59 10.62
N PRO A 119 2.57 -9.41 9.95
CA PRO A 119 2.27 -8.17 10.65
C PRO A 119 0.81 -8.08 11.11
N PHE A 120 -0.07 -8.92 10.56
CA PHE A 120 -1.49 -8.96 10.89
C PHE A 120 -1.89 -10.33 11.42
N LYS A 121 -2.63 -10.37 12.53
CA LYS A 121 -3.15 -11.62 13.13
C LYS A 121 -4.54 -11.97 12.61
N SER A 122 -5.19 -11.07 11.89
CA SER A 122 -6.52 -11.24 11.32
C SER A 122 -6.79 -10.27 10.17
N LEU A 123 -7.80 -10.58 9.34
CA LEU A 123 -8.29 -9.66 8.30
C LEU A 123 -8.77 -8.32 8.88
N GLN A 124 -9.33 -8.33 10.09
CA GLN A 124 -9.78 -7.12 10.76
C GLN A 124 -8.60 -6.20 11.10
N GLU A 125 -7.49 -6.76 11.56
CA GLU A 125 -6.27 -5.99 11.87
C GLU A 125 -5.64 -5.42 10.60
N ALA A 126 -5.57 -6.22 9.52
CA ALA A 126 -5.14 -5.75 8.21
C ALA A 126 -6.02 -4.60 7.70
N HIS A 127 -7.35 -4.73 7.80
CA HIS A 127 -8.26 -3.66 7.41
C HIS A 127 -8.10 -2.40 8.28
N SER A 128 -7.92 -2.56 9.59
CA SER A 128 -7.70 -1.45 10.51
C SER A 128 -6.36 -0.74 10.32
N SER A 129 -5.43 -1.29 9.52
CA SER A 129 -4.17 -0.63 9.16
C SER A 129 -4.31 0.46 8.10
N ARG A 130 -5.53 0.71 7.62
CA ARG A 130 -5.83 1.78 6.65
C ARG A 130 -5.47 3.15 7.21
N ALA A 131 -4.55 3.84 6.53
CA ALA A 131 -4.14 5.20 6.84
C ALA A 131 -5.01 6.27 6.15
N GLY A 132 -5.75 5.90 5.10
CA GLY A 132 -6.71 6.79 4.43
C GLY A 132 -6.71 6.63 2.90
N ASN A 133 -7.20 7.65 2.21
CA ASN A 133 -7.16 7.77 0.74
C ASN A 133 -6.11 8.79 0.33
N VAL A 134 -5.32 8.50 -0.72
CA VAL A 134 -4.28 9.41 -1.24
C VAL A 134 -4.67 10.10 -2.56
N GLY A 135 -5.96 10.04 -2.91
CA GLY A 135 -6.54 10.64 -4.12
C GLY A 135 -6.42 9.75 -5.35
N GLY A 136 -6.64 10.35 -6.53
CA GLY A 136 -6.60 9.65 -7.82
C GLY A 136 -5.21 9.16 -8.18
N GLY A 137 -5.09 7.88 -8.59
CA GLY A 137 -3.85 7.22 -8.97
C GLY A 137 -4.10 5.97 -9.84
N GLY A 138 -3.07 5.13 -9.98
CA GLY A 138 -3.12 3.95 -10.85
C GLY A 138 -3.36 4.28 -12.33
N ARG A 139 -3.60 3.24 -13.13
CA ARG A 139 -3.76 3.36 -14.59
C ARG A 139 -5.06 4.06 -15.01
N CYS A 140 -6.09 4.00 -14.15
CA CYS A 140 -7.42 4.53 -14.44
C CYS A 140 -7.88 5.65 -13.50
N GLY A 141 -6.94 6.30 -12.79
CA GLY A 141 -7.23 7.46 -11.95
C GLY A 141 -8.15 7.17 -10.76
N SER A 142 -8.24 5.92 -10.32
CA SER A 142 -9.06 5.50 -9.18
C SER A 142 -8.61 6.16 -7.88
N ILE A 143 -9.52 6.27 -6.91
CA ILE A 143 -9.13 6.64 -5.55
C ILE A 143 -8.32 5.50 -4.97
N ILE A 144 -7.10 5.81 -4.51
CA ILE A 144 -6.16 4.84 -3.96
C ILE A 144 -6.22 4.86 -2.44
N ASP A 145 -6.38 3.69 -1.86
CA ASP A 145 -6.29 3.46 -0.42
C ASP A 145 -4.84 3.24 -0.01
N LEU A 146 -4.43 3.83 1.11
CA LEU A 146 -3.15 3.60 1.74
C LEU A 146 -3.33 2.77 3.01
N TYR A 147 -2.53 1.73 3.14
CA TYR A 147 -2.40 0.89 4.32
C TYR A 147 -0.95 0.83 4.79
N GLN A 148 -0.74 0.55 6.08
CA GLN A 148 0.60 0.46 6.66
C GLN A 148 0.82 -0.87 7.36
N ALA A 149 1.73 -1.68 6.82
CA ALA A 149 2.16 -2.94 7.43
C ALA A 149 3.43 -2.72 8.26
N LYS A 150 3.38 -3.01 9.55
CA LYS A 150 4.53 -2.89 10.45
C LYS A 150 5.25 -4.23 10.57
N CYS A 151 6.43 -4.31 9.97
CA CYS A 151 7.35 -5.43 10.09
C CYS A 151 8.54 -5.06 10.99
N PRO A 152 9.30 -6.04 11.51
CA PRO A 152 10.50 -5.78 12.30
C PRO A 152 11.58 -4.97 11.55
N GLU A 153 11.70 -5.16 10.24
CA GLU A 153 12.67 -4.51 9.38
C GLU A 153 12.24 -3.10 8.92
N ALA A 154 10.95 -2.86 8.72
CA ALA A 154 10.42 -1.60 8.20
C ALA A 154 8.90 -1.47 8.40
N THR A 155 8.39 -0.26 8.19
CA THR A 155 6.96 -0.05 7.91
C THR A 155 6.78 0.10 6.41
N TYR A 156 5.92 -0.72 5.82
CA TYR A 156 5.63 -0.71 4.39
C TYR A 156 4.31 0.02 4.13
N ASP A 157 4.37 1.03 3.26
CA ASP A 157 3.19 1.69 2.71
C ASP A 157 2.66 0.86 1.53
N ILE A 158 1.41 0.43 1.64
CA ILE A 158 0.74 -0.41 0.63
C ILE A 158 -0.42 0.37 0.03
N TYR A 159 -0.30 0.65 -1.26
CA TYR A 159 -1.28 1.39 -2.04
C TYR A 159 -2.16 0.41 -2.79
N ILE A 160 -3.48 0.51 -2.63
CA ILE A 160 -4.44 -0.42 -3.23
C ILE A 160 -5.41 0.35 -4.12
N ASP A 161 -5.53 -0.08 -5.38
CA ASP A 161 -6.63 0.27 -6.28
C ASP A 161 -7.66 -0.85 -6.25
N GLY A 162 -8.75 -0.62 -5.52
CA GLY A 162 -9.85 -1.56 -5.38
C GLY A 162 -10.82 -1.61 -6.58
N TYR A 163 -10.54 -0.92 -7.69
CA TYR A 163 -11.47 -0.77 -8.80
C TYR A 163 -11.06 -1.53 -10.06
N ILE A 164 -10.00 -2.33 -10.03
CA ILE A 164 -9.61 -3.16 -11.18
C ILE A 164 -10.08 -4.59 -10.92
N CYS A 165 -10.92 -5.13 -11.81
CA CYS A 165 -11.45 -6.48 -11.68
C CYS A 165 -11.17 -7.29 -12.93
N ALA A 166 -10.82 -8.57 -12.75
CA ALA A 166 -10.89 -9.53 -13.85
C ALA A 166 -12.34 -9.71 -14.33
N ASP A 167 -12.52 -10.04 -15.61
CA ASP A 167 -13.81 -10.41 -16.18
C ASP A 167 -14.51 -11.49 -15.33
N PRO A 168 -15.77 -11.27 -14.87
CA PRO A 168 -16.52 -12.25 -14.08
C PRO A 168 -16.62 -13.65 -14.71
N GLN A 169 -16.57 -13.75 -16.04
CA GLN A 169 -16.57 -15.04 -16.76
C GLN A 169 -15.37 -15.93 -16.42
N MET A 170 -14.36 -15.40 -15.71
CA MET A 170 -13.21 -16.15 -15.20
C MET A 170 -13.52 -17.05 -14.00
N PHE A 171 -14.68 -16.88 -13.36
CA PHE A 171 -15.05 -17.61 -12.14
C PHE A 171 -16.20 -18.60 -12.34
N GLU A 172 -16.69 -18.75 -13.58
CA GLU A 172 -17.75 -19.70 -13.98
C GLU A 172 -17.15 -20.98 -14.58
#